data_AF-A0A8E0WVU4-F1
#
_entry.id   AF-A0A8E0WVU4-F1
#
_cell.length_a   1.000
_cell.length_b   1.000
_cell.length_c   1.000
_cell.angle_alpha   90.00
_cell.angle_beta   90.00
_cell.angle_gamma   90.00
#
_symmetry.space_group_name_H-M   'P 1'
#
loop_
_entity.id
_entity.type
_entity.pdbx_description
1 polymer ?
#
loop_
_entity_poly.entity_id
_entity_poly.type
_entity_poly.pdbx_seq_one_letter_code
_entity_poly.pdbx_strand_id
1 'polypeptide(L)'
;MARIWRFMPSCRDAILVPDDPGSEAEAIEVKVDKVVDGDGFMAKAWNGLSRKWIAQIPFRFAFIDAPELDQPCGPQSRAFLNHLIGGQGLKIFLIGKESTGFLPLDTYKRVLCMGFLTDHLQPGEISYYRNGACSSGRVRRARPIIRNIELEMVVNGWAWVVESYAFEREDEYFAAQDDARRDRRGLWALTDPEPPRLFKRRQRRLRTSEARQLRLL
;
A
#
# COMPACT_ATOMS: atom_id res chain seq x y z
N MET A 1 -7.46 26.97 1.17
CA MET A 1 -7.45 25.68 0.44
C MET A 1 -6.12 25.38 -0.30
N ALA A 2 -4.98 26.01 0.04
CA ALA A 2 -3.73 25.90 -0.76
C ALA A 2 -2.44 25.54 0.02
N ARG A 3 -2.53 24.84 1.16
CA ARG A 3 -1.34 24.54 2.00
C ARG A 3 -0.87 23.06 2.02
N ILE A 4 -1.65 22.11 1.49
CA ILE A 4 -1.34 20.66 1.60
C ILE A 4 -0.45 20.16 0.43
N TRP A 5 -0.32 20.92 -0.65
CA TRP A 5 0.22 20.45 -1.93
C TRP A 5 1.74 20.52 -2.10
N ARG A 6 2.50 20.98 -1.09
CA ARG A 6 3.89 21.42 -1.32
C ARG A 6 4.99 20.41 -0.97
N PHE A 7 4.67 19.25 -0.40
CA PHE A 7 5.68 18.27 -0.01
C PHE A 7 5.17 16.85 -0.23
N MET A 8 5.32 16.33 -1.46
CA MET A 8 5.56 14.89 -1.55
C MET A 8 6.95 14.65 -0.96
N PRO A 9 7.09 13.80 0.07
CA PRO A 9 8.39 13.46 0.63
C PRO A 9 9.29 12.93 -0.48
N SER A 10 10.55 13.36 -0.52
CA SER A 10 11.53 12.68 -1.37
C SER A 10 11.76 11.25 -0.83
N CYS A 11 12.36 10.34 -1.62
CA CYS A 11 12.70 8.98 -1.12
C CYS A 11 13.46 9.01 0.21
N ARG A 12 14.25 10.07 0.43
CA ARG A 12 15.06 10.24 1.65
C ARG A 12 14.24 10.59 2.88
N ASP A 13 13.03 11.11 2.68
CA ASP A 13 12.13 11.58 3.73
C ASP A 13 11.04 10.55 4.06
N ALA A 14 10.96 9.45 3.30
CA ALA A 14 10.03 8.37 3.57
C ALA A 14 10.45 7.61 4.84
N ILE A 15 9.49 7.35 5.72
CA ILE A 15 9.68 6.49 6.87
C ILE A 15 9.73 5.05 6.35
N LEU A 16 10.88 4.41 6.48
CA LEU A 16 11.10 3.03 6.06
C LEU A 16 10.49 2.07 7.09
N VAL A 17 10.06 0.90 6.65
CA VAL A 17 9.65 -0.18 7.59
C VAL A 17 10.54 -1.39 7.35
N PRO A 18 11.70 -1.47 8.04
CA PRO A 18 12.56 -2.65 8.01
C PRO A 18 11.81 -3.84 8.57
N ASP A 19 11.67 -4.89 7.78
CA ASP A 19 10.86 -6.05 8.13
C ASP A 19 11.35 -7.29 7.41
N ASP A 20 11.38 -8.43 8.10
CA ASP A 20 11.80 -9.71 7.53
C ASP A 20 10.63 -10.70 7.69
N PRO A 21 9.97 -11.11 6.59
CA PRO A 21 8.86 -12.05 6.65
C PRO A 21 9.26 -13.47 7.08
N GLY A 22 10.55 -13.73 7.32
CA GLY A 22 11.04 -15.05 7.68
C GLY A 22 11.21 -15.97 6.47
N SER A 23 12.02 -17.02 6.63
CA SER A 23 12.45 -17.90 5.54
C SER A 23 11.46 -19.02 5.17
N GLU A 24 10.41 -19.24 5.97
CA GLU A 24 9.54 -20.42 5.86
C GLU A 24 8.32 -20.21 4.94
N ALA A 25 7.95 -18.96 4.67
CA ALA A 25 6.81 -18.66 3.82
C ALA A 25 7.21 -18.64 2.33
N GLU A 26 6.46 -19.37 1.50
CA GLU A 26 6.71 -19.45 0.05
C GLU A 26 6.31 -18.12 -0.62
N ALA A 27 7.32 -17.34 -1.02
CA ALA A 27 7.14 -16.07 -1.70
C ALA A 27 7.24 -16.23 -3.23
N ILE A 28 6.43 -15.47 -3.95
CA ILE A 28 6.53 -15.34 -5.41
C ILE A 28 7.37 -14.10 -5.74
N GLU A 29 8.31 -14.26 -6.66
CA GLU A 29 9.05 -13.13 -7.22
C GLU A 29 8.22 -12.44 -8.30
N VAL A 30 8.06 -11.13 -8.17
CA VAL A 30 7.39 -10.29 -9.17
C VAL A 30 8.27 -9.12 -9.57
N LYS A 31 8.07 -8.60 -10.78
CA LYS A 31 8.60 -7.31 -11.22
C LYS A 31 7.45 -6.39 -11.58
N VAL A 32 7.38 -5.25 -10.90
CA VAL A 32 6.29 -4.28 -11.05
C VAL A 32 6.45 -3.54 -12.37
N ASP A 33 5.40 -3.61 -13.20
CA ASP A 33 5.33 -2.93 -14.49
C ASP A 33 4.64 -1.56 -14.35
N LYS A 34 3.58 -1.48 -13.54
CA LYS A 34 2.76 -0.27 -13.38
C LYS A 34 2.04 -0.25 -12.05
N VAL A 35 2.06 0.90 -11.36
CA VAL A 35 1.17 1.16 -10.23
C VAL A 35 -0.14 1.76 -10.74
N VAL A 36 -1.27 1.16 -10.34
CA VAL A 36 -2.62 1.53 -10.81
C VAL A 36 -3.17 2.65 -9.93
N ASP A 37 -3.24 2.42 -8.63
CA ASP A 37 -3.70 3.33 -7.57
C ASP A 37 -2.80 3.16 -6.33
N GLY A 38 -3.26 3.51 -5.14
CA GLY A 38 -2.43 3.46 -3.92
C GLY A 38 -2.36 2.08 -3.24
N ASP A 39 -3.06 1.06 -3.73
CA ASP A 39 -3.01 -0.30 -3.19
C ASP A 39 -2.97 -1.41 -4.26
N GLY A 40 -3.09 -1.06 -5.54
CA GLY A 40 -3.12 -1.97 -6.68
C GLY A 40 -2.03 -1.69 -7.72
N PHE A 41 -1.47 -2.76 -8.28
CA PHE A 41 -0.41 -2.69 -9.27
C PHE A 41 -0.46 -3.86 -10.27
N MET A 42 0.17 -3.67 -11.41
CA MET A 42 0.39 -4.70 -12.43
C MET A 42 1.86 -5.14 -12.38
N ALA A 43 2.08 -6.44 -12.43
CA ALA A 43 3.42 -7.00 -12.46
C ALA A 43 3.49 -8.23 -13.36
N LYS A 44 4.72 -8.59 -13.74
CA LYS A 44 5.03 -9.94 -14.18
C LYS A 44 5.47 -10.79 -12.99
N ALA A 45 5.00 -12.03 -12.92
CA ALA A 45 5.37 -12.97 -11.86
C ALA A 45 6.21 -14.12 -12.42
N TRP A 46 7.20 -14.56 -11.66
CA TRP A 46 8.00 -15.73 -11.99
C TRP A 46 7.20 -17.00 -11.69
N ASN A 47 7.06 -17.88 -12.69
CA ASN A 47 6.50 -19.20 -12.51
C ASN A 47 7.65 -20.22 -12.44
N GLY A 48 7.90 -20.77 -11.25
CA GLY A 48 8.98 -21.73 -11.01
C GLY A 48 8.85 -23.05 -11.79
N LEU A 49 7.61 -23.52 -12.05
CA LEU A 49 7.34 -24.75 -12.78
C LEU A 49 7.68 -24.62 -14.27
N SER A 50 7.17 -23.55 -14.90
CA SER A 50 7.40 -23.31 -16.33
C SER A 50 8.70 -22.56 -16.63
N ARG A 51 9.39 -22.07 -15.59
CA ARG A 51 10.60 -21.22 -15.67
C ARG A 51 10.42 -20.01 -16.58
N LYS A 52 9.24 -19.38 -16.50
CA LYS A 52 8.85 -18.25 -17.35
C LYS A 52 8.22 -17.14 -16.52
N TRP A 53 8.38 -15.91 -17.01
CA TRP A 53 7.64 -14.76 -16.52
C TRP A 53 6.24 -14.75 -17.14
N ILE A 54 5.22 -14.65 -16.29
CA ILE A 54 3.83 -14.43 -16.70
C ILE A 54 3.54 -12.95 -16.51
N ALA A 55 3.29 -12.24 -17.60
CA ALA A 55 3.10 -10.79 -17.60
C ALA A 55 1.67 -10.38 -17.26
N GLN A 56 1.49 -9.10 -16.90
CA GLN A 56 0.18 -8.46 -16.76
C GLN A 56 -0.73 -9.11 -15.70
N ILE A 57 -0.14 -9.56 -14.59
CA ILE A 57 -0.92 -10.06 -13.46
C ILE A 57 -1.29 -8.86 -12.57
N PRO A 58 -2.59 -8.65 -12.29
CA PRO A 58 -3.02 -7.62 -11.37
C PRO A 58 -2.87 -8.10 -9.93
N PHE A 59 -2.20 -7.30 -9.10
CA PHE A 59 -2.03 -7.49 -7.67
C PHE A 59 -2.72 -6.38 -6.89
N ARG A 60 -3.09 -6.69 -5.65
CA ARG A 60 -3.59 -5.73 -4.68
C ARG A 60 -3.03 -6.07 -3.30
N PHE A 61 -2.49 -5.07 -2.63
CA PHE A 61 -2.14 -5.16 -1.23
C PHE A 61 -3.37 -5.48 -0.38
N ALA A 62 -3.24 -6.44 0.52
CA ALA A 62 -4.37 -7.08 1.17
C ALA A 62 -4.89 -6.29 2.37
N PHE A 63 -3.99 -5.70 3.16
CA PHE A 63 -4.26 -5.14 4.47
C PHE A 63 -4.38 -3.63 4.49
N ILE A 64 -4.26 -2.99 3.32
CA ILE A 64 -4.42 -1.54 3.17
C ILE A 64 -5.54 -1.17 2.18
N ASP A 65 -6.16 -0.02 2.38
CA ASP A 65 -7.16 0.59 1.49
C ASP A 65 -6.74 2.03 1.22
N ALA A 66 -6.21 2.28 0.03
CA ALA A 66 -5.73 3.60 -0.36
C ALA A 66 -6.87 4.48 -0.90
N PRO A 67 -6.80 5.82 -0.77
CA PRO A 67 -7.74 6.73 -1.41
C PRO A 67 -7.87 6.45 -2.92
N GLU A 68 -9.12 6.47 -3.43
CA GLU A 68 -9.37 6.31 -4.86
C GLU A 68 -8.71 7.44 -5.67
N LEU A 69 -8.39 7.23 -6.95
CA LEU A 69 -7.71 8.25 -7.76
C LEU A 69 -8.46 9.57 -7.88
N ASP A 70 -9.79 9.53 -7.87
CA ASP A 70 -10.68 10.68 -7.90
C ASP A 70 -11.04 11.23 -6.50
N GLN A 71 -10.52 10.60 -5.45
CA GLN A 71 -10.64 11.04 -4.08
C GLN A 71 -9.50 12.01 -3.69
N PRO A 72 -9.72 12.96 -2.76
CA PRO A 72 -8.62 13.71 -2.15
C PRO A 72 -7.47 12.79 -1.70
N CYS A 73 -6.24 13.21 -1.98
CA CYS A 73 -4.99 12.46 -1.73
C CYS A 73 -4.77 11.18 -2.57
N GLY A 74 -5.71 10.78 -3.44
CA GLY A 74 -5.56 9.62 -4.33
C GLY A 74 -4.34 9.68 -5.26
N PRO A 75 -4.17 10.75 -6.05
CA PRO A 75 -3.00 10.88 -6.94
C PRO A 75 -1.66 10.83 -6.20
N GLN A 76 -1.60 11.40 -4.98
CA GLN A 76 -0.41 11.42 -4.14
C GLN A 76 -0.11 10.06 -3.52
N SER A 77 -1.13 9.36 -3.03
CA SER A 77 -1.00 7.99 -2.53
C SER A 77 -0.45 7.06 -3.62
N ARG A 78 -1.03 7.10 -4.83
CA ARG A 78 -0.51 6.37 -6.00
C ARG A 78 0.94 6.77 -6.31
N ALA A 79 1.24 8.06 -6.32
CA ALA A 79 2.57 8.55 -6.67
C ALA A 79 3.62 8.11 -5.64
N PHE A 80 3.27 8.08 -4.35
CA PHE A 80 4.11 7.53 -3.29
C PHE A 80 4.33 6.04 -3.48
N LEU A 81 3.28 5.25 -3.73
CA LEU A 81 3.44 3.81 -4.00
C LEU A 81 4.31 3.57 -5.24
N ASN A 82 4.08 4.29 -6.33
CA ASN A 82 4.90 4.20 -7.54
C ASN A 82 6.37 4.55 -7.28
N HIS A 83 6.63 5.47 -6.36
CA HIS A 83 7.98 5.80 -5.97
C HIS A 83 8.66 4.67 -5.20
N LEU A 84 7.91 3.95 -4.34
CA LEU A 84 8.43 2.79 -3.60
C LEU A 84 8.73 1.59 -4.51
N ILE A 85 7.79 1.24 -5.39
CA ILE A 85 7.82 -0.07 -6.07
C ILE A 85 7.89 -0.01 -7.60
N GLY A 86 7.79 1.17 -8.21
CA GLY A 86 7.79 1.32 -9.67
C GLY A 86 9.05 0.74 -10.31
N GLY A 87 8.89 -0.28 -11.17
CA GLY A 87 10.00 -0.97 -11.83
C GLY A 87 10.81 -1.91 -10.93
N GLN A 88 10.48 -2.01 -9.64
CA GLN A 88 11.20 -2.82 -8.66
C GLN A 88 10.77 -4.29 -8.71
N GLY A 89 11.66 -5.15 -8.21
CA GLY A 89 11.32 -6.53 -7.89
C GLY A 89 10.78 -6.63 -6.47
N LEU A 90 9.67 -7.35 -6.27
CA LEU A 90 9.11 -7.61 -4.95
C LEU A 90 9.06 -9.11 -4.68
N LYS A 91 9.19 -9.48 -3.40
CA LYS A 91 8.77 -10.77 -2.89
C LYS A 91 7.33 -10.64 -2.40
N ILE A 92 6.44 -11.46 -2.94
CA ILE A 92 5.00 -11.39 -2.72
C ILE A 92 4.53 -12.63 -1.98
N PHE A 93 3.85 -12.42 -0.86
CA PHE A 93 3.16 -13.46 -0.09
C PHE A 93 1.67 -13.40 -0.41
N LEU A 94 1.10 -14.52 -0.84
CA LEU A 94 -0.31 -14.59 -1.22
C LEU A 94 -1.20 -14.60 0.01
N ILE A 95 -2.23 -13.76 0.00
CA ILE A 95 -3.16 -13.64 1.12
C ILE A 95 -4.52 -14.18 0.69
N GLY A 96 -4.87 -15.36 1.21
CA GLY A 96 -6.19 -15.96 1.06
C GLY A 96 -7.21 -15.34 2.01
N LYS A 97 -8.50 -15.40 1.64
CA LYS A 97 -9.60 -15.07 2.55
C LYS A 97 -10.44 -16.31 2.84
N GLU A 98 -10.83 -16.51 4.09
CA GLU A 98 -11.78 -17.59 4.43
C GLU A 98 -13.06 -17.49 3.60
N SER A 99 -13.59 -16.28 3.45
CA SER A 99 -14.79 -15.99 2.64
C SER A 99 -14.68 -16.38 1.15
N THR A 100 -13.46 -16.56 0.62
CA THR A 100 -13.21 -16.99 -0.76
C THR A 100 -12.67 -18.43 -0.83
N GLY A 101 -12.78 -19.21 0.26
CA GLY A 101 -12.18 -20.54 0.34
C GLY A 101 -10.65 -20.50 0.29
N PHE A 102 -10.06 -19.48 0.89
CA PHE A 102 -8.61 -19.18 0.91
C PHE A 102 -7.99 -18.86 -0.46
N LEU A 103 -8.81 -18.64 -1.49
CA LEU A 103 -8.30 -18.17 -2.78
C LEU A 103 -7.74 -16.75 -2.63
N PRO A 104 -6.50 -16.48 -3.08
CA PRO A 104 -5.88 -15.17 -2.97
C PRO A 104 -6.36 -14.22 -4.08
N LEU A 105 -7.66 -14.17 -4.32
CA LEU A 105 -8.29 -13.34 -5.34
C LEU A 105 -9.40 -12.50 -4.74
N ASP A 106 -9.43 -11.23 -5.10
CA ASP A 106 -10.58 -10.38 -4.80
C ASP A 106 -11.70 -10.51 -5.84
N THR A 107 -12.81 -9.81 -5.62
CA THR A 107 -13.97 -9.83 -6.53
C THR A 107 -13.66 -9.25 -7.90
N TYR A 108 -12.57 -8.49 -8.04
CA TYR A 108 -12.08 -7.91 -9.30
C TYR A 108 -10.98 -8.76 -9.94
N LYS A 109 -10.77 -10.00 -9.45
CA LYS A 109 -9.78 -10.95 -9.96
C LYS A 109 -8.33 -10.45 -9.84
N ARG A 110 -8.06 -9.59 -8.86
CA ARG A 110 -6.70 -9.18 -8.48
C ARG A 110 -6.15 -10.14 -7.45
N VAL A 111 -4.87 -10.46 -7.55
CA VAL A 111 -4.16 -11.30 -6.60
C VAL A 111 -3.91 -10.52 -5.32
N LEU A 112 -4.47 -11.00 -4.20
CA LEU A 112 -4.29 -10.41 -2.89
C LEU A 112 -2.93 -10.80 -2.32
N CYS A 113 -2.18 -9.82 -1.82
CA CYS A 113 -0.85 -10.07 -1.33
C CYS A 113 -0.35 -9.12 -0.25
N MET A 114 0.71 -9.56 0.43
CA MET A 114 1.68 -8.70 1.12
C MET A 114 2.98 -8.66 0.32
N GLY A 115 3.61 -7.49 0.21
CA GLY A 115 4.81 -7.32 -0.62
C GLY A 115 5.99 -6.72 0.12
N PHE A 116 7.15 -7.31 -0.13
CA PHE A 116 8.42 -6.93 0.47
C PHE A 116 9.42 -6.54 -0.61
N LEU A 117 10.08 -5.40 -0.40
CA LEU A 117 11.14 -4.92 -1.27
C LEU A 117 12.49 -5.22 -0.61
N THR A 118 13.36 -5.95 -1.31
CA THR A 118 14.78 -6.02 -0.95
C THR A 118 15.50 -4.84 -1.59
N ASP A 119 16.02 -3.96 -0.74
CA ASP A 119 16.67 -2.70 -1.13
C ASP A 119 18.08 -2.64 -0.51
N HIS A 120 18.84 -1.61 -0.84
CA HIS A 120 20.18 -1.38 -0.31
C HIS A 120 20.30 0.02 0.27
N LEU A 121 20.26 0.11 1.61
CA LEU A 121 20.48 1.35 2.33
C LEU A 121 21.83 1.95 1.94
N GLN A 122 21.85 3.26 1.75
CA GLN A 122 23.06 4.04 1.53
C GLN A 122 23.45 4.78 2.81
N PRO A 123 24.73 5.17 2.98
CA PRO A 123 25.14 5.98 4.11
C PRO A 123 24.37 7.30 4.18
N GLY A 124 23.84 7.64 5.34
CA GLY A 124 22.98 8.81 5.51
C GLY A 124 22.06 8.70 6.73
N GLU A 125 21.34 9.78 7.01
CA GLU A 125 20.24 9.76 7.97
C GLU A 125 19.02 9.08 7.33
N ILE A 126 18.29 8.33 8.13
CA ILE A 126 17.03 7.68 7.74
C ILE A 126 16.00 7.85 8.86
N SER A 127 14.74 7.88 8.46
CA SER A 127 13.60 7.68 9.37
C SER A 127 13.05 6.28 9.17
N TYR A 128 12.67 5.61 10.25
CA TYR A 128 12.12 4.26 10.19
C TYR A 128 11.05 4.03 11.26
N TYR A 129 10.13 3.12 10.98
CA TYR A 129 9.15 2.62 11.93
C TYR A 129 9.46 1.16 12.26
N ARG A 130 9.54 0.86 13.55
CA ARG A 130 9.85 -0.49 14.06
C ARG A 130 9.32 -0.63 15.48
N ASN A 131 8.79 -1.81 15.82
CA ASN A 131 8.29 -2.13 17.16
C ASN A 131 7.29 -1.09 17.69
N GLY A 132 6.36 -0.64 16.84
CA GLY A 132 5.30 0.29 17.25
C GLY A 132 5.68 1.76 17.32
N ALA A 133 6.88 2.16 16.89
CA ALA A 133 7.34 3.54 17.01
C ALA A 133 8.17 4.02 15.81
N CYS A 134 7.97 5.28 15.43
CA CYS A 134 8.87 6.00 14.53
C CYS A 134 10.14 6.46 15.25
N SER A 135 11.28 6.32 14.58
CA SER A 135 12.57 6.79 15.04
C SER A 135 13.43 7.25 13.86
N SER A 136 14.60 7.79 14.17
CA SER A 136 15.62 8.19 13.19
C SER A 136 16.95 7.58 13.54
N GLY A 137 17.77 7.31 12.54
CA GLY A 137 19.13 6.84 12.75
C GLY A 137 20.03 7.06 11.55
N ARG A 138 21.33 6.83 11.76
CA ARG A 138 22.34 7.02 10.73
C ARG A 138 22.89 5.69 10.22
N VAL A 139 22.73 5.46 8.93
CA VAL A 139 23.40 4.37 8.21
C VAL A 139 24.86 4.76 8.01
N ARG A 140 25.78 3.98 8.59
CA ARG A 140 27.24 4.25 8.49
C ARG A 140 27.87 3.67 7.23
N ARG A 141 27.38 2.51 6.78
CA ARG A 141 27.85 1.80 5.60
C ARG A 141 26.65 1.25 4.85
N ALA A 142 26.78 1.19 3.54
CA ALA A 142 25.74 0.64 2.70
C ALA A 142 25.47 -0.83 3.08
N ARG A 143 24.20 -1.24 3.17
CA ARG A 143 23.81 -2.60 3.56
C ARG A 143 22.43 -2.97 3.02
N PRO A 144 22.14 -4.26 2.77
CA PRO A 144 20.82 -4.70 2.37
C PRO A 144 19.78 -4.45 3.47
N ILE A 145 18.54 -4.25 3.07
CA ILE A 145 17.36 -4.15 3.92
C ILE A 145 16.18 -4.81 3.21
N ILE A 146 15.28 -5.42 3.98
CA ILE A 146 13.98 -5.85 3.50
C ILE A 146 12.95 -4.89 4.09
N ARG A 147 12.03 -4.40 3.25
CA ARG A 147 11.06 -3.35 3.56
C ARG A 147 9.64 -3.85 3.37
N ASN A 148 8.75 -3.60 4.32
CA ASN A 148 7.32 -3.90 4.21
C ASN A 148 6.58 -2.73 3.54
N ILE A 149 6.12 -2.95 2.31
CA ILE A 149 5.54 -1.87 1.50
C ILE A 149 4.17 -1.42 2.04
N GLU A 150 3.35 -2.34 2.53
CA GLU A 150 2.03 -2.00 3.07
C GLU A 150 2.16 -1.13 4.33
N LEU A 151 3.02 -1.52 5.27
CA LEU A 151 3.29 -0.71 6.46
C LEU A 151 3.91 0.64 6.11
N GLU A 152 4.76 0.72 5.09
CA GLU A 152 5.29 2.00 4.61
C GLU A 152 4.18 2.91 4.06
N MET A 153 3.21 2.36 3.32
CA MET A 153 2.03 3.11 2.89
C MET A 153 1.24 3.63 4.09
N VAL A 154 1.06 2.83 5.13
CA VAL A 154 0.28 3.20 6.32
C VAL A 154 1.02 4.27 7.17
N VAL A 155 2.27 4.03 7.56
CA VAL A 155 2.99 4.90 8.50
C VAL A 155 3.34 6.27 7.91
N ASN A 156 3.50 6.34 6.58
CA ASN A 156 3.64 7.61 5.86
C ASN A 156 2.29 8.30 5.59
N GLY A 157 1.18 7.68 5.97
CA GLY A 157 -0.17 8.26 5.90
C GLY A 157 -0.80 8.22 4.50
N TRP A 158 -0.42 7.27 3.65
CA TRP A 158 -0.91 7.17 2.27
C TRP A 158 -1.95 6.06 2.06
N ALA A 159 -2.25 5.27 3.08
CA ALA A 159 -3.35 4.30 3.04
C ALA A 159 -4.00 4.13 4.42
N TRP A 160 -5.24 3.64 4.42
CA TRP A 160 -5.93 3.16 5.60
C TRP A 160 -5.59 1.69 5.83
N VAL A 161 -5.69 1.22 7.07
CA VAL A 161 -5.68 -0.23 7.40
C VAL A 161 -7.07 -0.80 7.16
N VAL A 162 -7.15 -1.99 6.57
CA VAL A 162 -8.43 -2.67 6.34
C VAL A 162 -8.89 -3.38 7.61
N GLU A 163 -9.99 -2.94 8.19
CA GLU A 163 -10.59 -3.51 9.42
C GLU A 163 -11.18 -4.93 9.25
N SER A 164 -11.32 -5.44 8.02
CA SER A 164 -12.02 -6.70 7.75
C SER A 164 -11.12 -7.94 7.75
N TYR A 165 -9.84 -7.81 8.08
CA TYR A 165 -8.92 -8.94 8.13
C TYR A 165 -8.40 -9.09 9.56
N ALA A 166 -8.78 -10.17 10.22
CA ALA A 166 -8.01 -10.66 11.34
C ALA A 166 -6.73 -11.30 10.77
N PHE A 167 -5.58 -10.78 11.14
CA PHE A 167 -4.27 -11.36 10.81
C PHE A 167 -3.31 -11.11 11.97
N GLU A 168 -2.26 -11.92 12.07
CA GLU A 168 -1.35 -11.94 13.22
C GLU A 168 -0.68 -10.59 13.53
N ARG A 169 -0.63 -9.68 12.54
CA ARG A 169 0.05 -8.38 12.63
C ARG A 169 -0.92 -7.19 12.60
N GLU A 170 -2.20 -7.44 12.85
CA GLU A 170 -3.25 -6.41 12.84
C GLU A 170 -2.91 -5.22 13.76
N ASP A 171 -2.50 -5.51 15.00
CA ASP A 171 -2.13 -4.50 16.00
C ASP A 171 -0.99 -3.58 15.51
N GLU A 172 -0.01 -4.12 14.80
CA GLU A 172 1.13 -3.36 14.28
C GLU A 172 0.69 -2.36 13.20
N TYR A 173 -0.22 -2.78 12.32
CA TYR A 173 -0.77 -1.94 11.26
C TYR A 173 -1.62 -0.82 11.84
N PHE A 174 -2.49 -1.12 12.81
CA PHE A 174 -3.28 -0.09 13.48
C PHE A 174 -2.41 0.89 14.27
N ALA A 175 -1.38 0.40 14.96
CA ALA A 175 -0.41 1.28 15.64
C ALA A 175 0.31 2.22 14.65
N ALA A 176 0.70 1.72 13.48
CA ALA A 176 1.32 2.53 12.43
C ALA A 176 0.36 3.60 11.88
N GLN A 177 -0.93 3.24 11.75
CA GLN A 177 -1.96 4.17 11.32
C GLN A 177 -2.20 5.28 12.35
N ASP A 178 -2.27 4.92 13.63
CA ASP A 178 -2.47 5.89 14.72
C ASP A 178 -1.26 6.82 14.88
N ASP A 179 -0.05 6.30 14.65
CA ASP A 179 1.17 7.10 14.55
C ASP A 179 1.07 8.12 13.40
N ALA A 180 0.69 7.68 12.20
CA ALA A 180 0.50 8.56 11.04
C ALA A 180 -0.61 9.61 11.26
N ARG A 181 -1.69 9.26 11.96
CA ARG A 181 -2.79 10.16 12.33
C ARG A 181 -2.33 11.25 13.29
N ARG A 182 -1.69 10.85 14.39
CA ARG A 182 -1.20 11.76 15.43
C ARG A 182 -0.23 12.78 14.85
N ASP A 183 0.63 12.34 13.95
CA ASP A 183 1.63 13.19 13.29
C ASP A 183 1.14 13.84 11.99
N ARG A 184 -0.16 13.71 11.67
CA ARG A 184 -0.84 14.33 10.53
C ARG A 184 -0.14 14.10 9.19
N ARG A 185 0.38 12.89 8.96
CA ARG A 185 1.11 12.53 7.74
C ARG A 185 0.15 12.21 6.59
N GLY A 186 0.56 12.50 5.36
CA GLY A 186 -0.19 12.18 4.15
C GLY A 186 -1.66 12.63 4.20
N LEU A 187 -2.60 11.69 4.01
CA LEU A 187 -4.04 11.94 4.04
C LEU A 187 -4.54 12.46 5.40
N TRP A 188 -3.85 12.15 6.50
CA TRP A 188 -4.18 12.62 7.85
C TRP A 188 -3.88 14.11 8.09
N ALA A 189 -3.25 14.79 7.12
CA ALA A 189 -3.16 16.24 7.14
C ALA A 189 -4.52 16.92 6.90
N LEU A 190 -5.46 16.23 6.23
CA LEU A 190 -6.83 16.70 6.02
C LEU A 190 -7.59 16.77 7.35
N THR A 191 -8.54 17.71 7.44
CA THR A 191 -9.37 17.88 8.65
C THR A 191 -10.36 16.72 8.85
N ASP A 192 -10.89 16.17 7.74
CA ASP A 192 -11.86 15.07 7.74
C ASP A 192 -11.54 14.14 6.56
N PRO A 193 -10.48 13.31 6.68
CA PRO A 193 -10.15 12.36 5.62
C PRO A 193 -11.22 11.27 5.56
N GLU A 194 -11.84 11.13 4.38
CA GLU A 194 -12.82 10.08 4.12
C GLU A 194 -12.09 8.76 3.79
N PRO A 195 -12.50 7.60 4.31
CA PRO A 195 -11.98 6.31 3.85
C PRO A 195 -12.61 5.88 2.50
N PRO A 196 -11.90 5.10 1.66
CA PRO A 196 -12.34 4.78 0.30
C PRO A 196 -13.70 4.08 0.22
N ARG A 197 -14.01 3.20 1.21
CA ARG A 197 -15.33 2.55 1.34
C ARG A 197 -16.47 3.56 1.43
N LEU A 198 -16.30 4.63 2.21
CA LEU A 198 -17.32 5.67 2.38
C LEU A 198 -17.45 6.51 1.11
N PHE A 199 -16.31 6.88 0.50
CA PHE A 199 -16.27 7.59 -0.78
C PHE A 199 -17.02 6.83 -1.88
N LYS A 200 -16.70 5.53 -2.08
CA LYS A 200 -17.38 4.65 -3.05
C LYS A 200 -18.88 4.58 -2.82
N ARG A 201 -19.32 4.49 -1.56
CA ARG A 201 -20.74 4.45 -1.19
C ARG A 201 -21.44 5.76 -1.55
N ARG A 202 -20.81 6.91 -1.29
CA ARG A 202 -21.34 8.23 -1.68
C ARG A 202 -21.48 8.34 -3.20
N GLN A 203 -20.44 7.99 -3.96
CA GLN A 203 -20.45 8.03 -5.43
C GLN A 203 -21.55 7.14 -6.04
N ARG A 204 -21.77 5.94 -5.48
CA ARG A 204 -22.86 5.05 -5.92
C ARG A 204 -24.24 5.67 -5.68
N ARG A 205 -24.46 6.33 -4.54
CA ARG A 205 -25.72 7.02 -4.23
C ARG A 205 -25.99 8.15 -5.22
N LEU A 206 -25.00 8.99 -5.50
CA LEU A 206 -25.12 10.12 -6.45
C LEU A 206 -25.49 9.65 -7.86
N ARG A 207 -24.77 8.65 -8.39
CA ARG A 207 -25.09 8.06 -9.70
C ARG A 207 -26.50 7.46 -9.76
N THR A 208 -26.96 6.86 -8.66
CA THR A 208 -28.31 6.28 -8.59
C THR A 208 -29.39 7.38 -8.59
N SER A 209 -29.17 8.50 -7.90
CA SER A 209 -30.10 9.65 -7.95
C SER A 209 -30.14 10.30 -9.33
N GLU A 210 -28.98 10.51 -9.96
CA GLU A 210 -28.89 11.09 -11.32
C GLU A 210 -29.60 10.20 -12.35
N ALA A 211 -29.37 8.89 -12.31
CA ALA A 211 -30.03 7.94 -13.20
C ALA A 211 -31.56 7.88 -12.99
N ARG A 212 -32.05 8.10 -11.77
CA ARG A 212 -33.49 8.21 -11.48
C ARG A 212 -34.07 9.51 -12.05
N GLN A 213 -33.37 10.62 -11.89
CA GLN A 213 -33.81 11.92 -12.38
C GLN A 213 -33.88 11.97 -13.93
N LEU A 214 -32.92 11.35 -14.62
CA LEU A 214 -32.91 11.23 -16.08
C LEU A 214 -34.01 10.31 -16.65
N ARG A 215 -34.59 9.41 -15.83
CA ARG A 215 -35.72 8.55 -16.24
C ARG A 215 -37.08 9.21 -16.05
N LEU A 216 -37.13 10.35 -15.38
CA LEU A 216 -38.34 11.13 -15.12
C LEU A 216 -38.48 12.34 -16.07
N LEU A 217 -37.49 12.55 -16.93
CA LEU A 217 -37.47 13.54 -18.02
C LEU A 217 -37.70 12.81 -19.35
#